data_AF-A0A2D3WSN9-F1
#
_entry.id   AF-A0A2D3WSN9-F1
#
_cell.length_a   1.000
_cell.length_b   1.000
_cell.length_c   1.000
_cell.angle_alpha   90.00
_cell.angle_beta   90.00
_cell.angle_gamma   90.00
#
_symmetry.space_group_name_H-M   'P 1'
#
loop_
_entity.id
_entity.type
_entity.pdbx_description
1 polymer ?
#
loop_
_entity_poly.entity_id
_entity_poly.type
_entity_poly.pdbx_seq_one_letter_code
_entity_poly.pdbx_strand_id
1 'polypeptide(L)'
;MYLITIADSINRILKTPVGSRVMRPLYGSRLYLLRDRKFSKEWQLLATRYVFEAISINEPRVKVDRVNFDTDPVKGTVQISVHLTNGETVEVTND
;
A
#
# COMPACT_ATOMS: atom_id res chain seq x y z
N MET A 1 -11.71 21.46 -11.33
CA MET A 1 -12.02 20.15 -10.74
C MET A 1 -10.71 19.38 -10.64
N TYR A 2 -10.07 19.34 -9.47
CA TYR A 2 -8.79 18.64 -9.31
C TYR A 2 -9.08 17.13 -9.33
N LEU A 3 -8.77 16.47 -10.44
CA LEU A 3 -8.81 15.02 -10.52
C LEU A 3 -7.62 14.51 -9.71
N ILE A 4 -7.89 13.77 -8.63
CA ILE A 4 -6.85 13.08 -7.91
C ILE A 4 -6.22 12.03 -8.83
N THR A 5 -4.89 11.97 -8.85
CA THR A 5 -4.19 10.97 -9.65
C THR A 5 -4.34 9.58 -9.02
N ILE A 6 -4.14 8.53 -9.82
CA ILE A 6 -4.18 7.15 -9.32
C ILE A 6 -3.08 6.94 -8.28
N ALA A 7 -1.88 7.47 -8.54
CA ALA A 7 -0.76 7.41 -7.61
C ALA A 7 -1.11 8.05 -6.25
N ASP A 8 -1.72 9.24 -6.24
CA ASP A 8 -2.16 9.91 -5.01
C ASP A 8 -3.24 9.12 -4.27
N SER A 9 -4.19 8.54 -5.02
CA SER A 9 -5.24 7.69 -4.45
C SER A 9 -4.63 6.46 -3.74
N ILE A 10 -3.72 5.75 -4.41
CA ILE A 10 -3.02 4.58 -3.86
C ILE A 10 -2.20 4.98 -2.63
N ASN A 11 -1.44 6.07 -2.69
CA ASN A 11 -0.69 6.57 -1.55
C ASN A 11 -1.60 6.81 -0.34
N ARG A 12 -2.74 7.46 -0.56
CA ARG A 12 -3.72 7.74 0.49
C ARG A 12 -4.36 6.47 1.04
N ILE A 13 -4.65 5.47 0.19
CA ILE A 13 -5.18 4.16 0.62
C ILE A 13 -4.17 3.42 1.49
N LEU A 14 -2.92 3.29 1.02
CA LEU A 14 -1.90 2.50 1.70
C LEU A 14 -1.44 3.13 3.02
N LYS A 15 -1.36 4.47 3.09
CA LYS A 15 -1.01 5.20 4.32
C LYS A 15 -2.15 5.26 5.35
N THR A 16 -3.41 5.05 4.96
CA THR A 16 -4.55 5.13 5.90
C THR A 16 -4.80 3.77 6.57
N PRO A 17 -4.80 3.66 7.91
CA PRO A 17 -5.22 2.44 8.60
C PRO A 17 -6.71 2.17 8.40
N VAL A 18 -7.07 0.92 8.11
CA VAL A 18 -8.48 0.49 8.10
C VAL A 18 -9.13 0.79 9.47
N GLY A 19 -10.36 1.33 9.45
CA GLY A 19 -11.09 1.72 10.66
C GLY A 19 -10.80 3.14 11.18
N SER A 20 -9.76 3.81 10.67
CA SER A 20 -9.41 5.18 11.13
C SER A 20 -10.39 6.26 10.68
N ARG A 21 -11.11 6.05 9.57
CA ARG A 21 -12.11 7.00 9.05
C ARG A 21 -13.51 6.67 9.56
N VAL A 22 -14.04 7.52 10.42
CA VAL A 22 -15.41 7.40 10.99
C VAL A 22 -16.47 7.18 9.90
N MET A 23 -16.45 8.00 8.85
CA MET A 23 -17.45 7.94 7.77
C MET A 23 -17.19 6.85 6.72
N ARG A 24 -16.00 6.22 6.72
CA ARG A 24 -15.60 5.18 5.76
C ARG A 24 -14.70 4.15 6.46
N PRO A 25 -15.25 3.35 7.38
CA PRO A 25 -14.44 2.46 8.22
C PRO A 25 -13.70 1.37 7.42
N LEU A 26 -14.22 0.98 6.25
CA LEU A 26 -13.58 -0.01 5.38
C LEU A 26 -12.45 0.55 4.51
N TYR A 27 -12.24 1.87 4.52
CA TYR A 27 -11.20 2.51 3.70
C TYR A 27 -9.82 2.37 4.34
N GLY A 28 -8.82 2.00 3.53
CA GLY A 28 -7.41 2.00 3.92
C GLY A 28 -6.73 0.64 3.71
N SER A 29 -5.60 0.44 4.40
CA SER A 29 -4.82 -0.78 4.38
C SER A 29 -4.59 -1.35 5.79
N ARG A 30 -4.27 -2.65 5.83
CA ARG A 30 -3.88 -3.37 7.05
C ARG A 30 -2.35 -3.37 7.27
N LEU A 31 -1.60 -2.59 6.51
CA LEU A 31 -0.14 -2.55 6.59
C LEU A 31 0.38 -2.12 7.97
N TYR A 32 -0.39 -1.31 8.70
CA TYR A 32 -0.05 -0.90 10.05
C TYR A 32 0.14 -2.09 11.03
N LEU A 33 -0.51 -3.24 10.78
CA LEU A 33 -0.35 -4.46 11.60
C LEU A 33 1.04 -5.11 11.46
N LEU A 34 1.77 -4.74 10.42
CA LEU A 34 3.07 -5.32 10.06
C LEU A 34 4.25 -4.42 10.47
N ARG A 35 4.01 -3.18 10.90
CA ARG A 35 5.06 -2.17 11.15
C ARG A 35 6.12 -2.63 12.15
N ASP A 36 5.69 -3.22 13.26
CA ASP A 36 6.59 -3.65 14.34
C ASP A 36 6.98 -5.13 14.25
N ARG A 37 6.70 -5.77 13.12
CA ARG A 37 7.06 -7.17 12.87
C ARG A 37 8.41 -7.26 12.17
N LYS A 38 9.13 -8.36 12.41
CA LYS A 38 10.37 -8.66 11.70
C LYS A 38 10.13 -8.77 10.20
N PHE A 39 11.02 -8.18 9.40
CA PHE A 39 11.01 -8.33 7.95
C PHE A 39 11.44 -9.76 7.57
N SER A 40 10.45 -10.64 7.38
CA SER A 40 10.61 -12.05 7.00
C SER A 40 9.87 -12.35 5.68
N LYS A 41 10.02 -13.56 5.14
CA LYS A 41 9.23 -13.98 3.97
C LYS A 41 7.73 -13.97 4.25
N GLU A 42 7.33 -14.32 5.48
CA GLU A 42 5.93 -14.26 5.93
C GLU A 42 5.43 -12.82 5.96
N TRP A 43 6.27 -11.88 6.43
CA TRP A 43 5.97 -10.45 6.39
C TRP A 43 5.70 -9.99 4.96
N GLN A 44 6.57 -10.34 4.02
CA GLN A 44 6.43 -9.96 2.61
C GLN A 44 5.12 -10.53 2.02
N LEU A 45 4.80 -11.79 2.29
CA LEU A 45 3.57 -12.42 1.82
C LEU A 45 2.32 -11.72 2.37
N LEU A 46 2.30 -11.42 3.67
CA LEU A 46 1.19 -10.70 4.31
C LEU A 46 1.07 -9.27 3.79
N ALA A 47 2.20 -8.58 3.61
CA ALA A 47 2.23 -7.22 3.08
C ALA A 47 1.68 -7.19 1.64
N THR A 48 2.10 -8.12 0.78
CA THR A 48 1.55 -8.26 -0.58
C THR A 48 0.05 -8.45 -0.51
N ARG A 49 -0.42 -9.42 0.29
CA ARG A 49 -1.86 -9.68 0.44
C ARG A 49 -2.62 -8.42 0.87
N TYR A 50 -2.14 -7.68 1.86
CA TYR A 50 -2.81 -6.48 2.35
C TYR A 50 -2.82 -5.33 1.35
N VAL A 51 -1.76 -5.16 0.55
CA VAL A 51 -1.74 -4.18 -0.56
C VAL A 51 -2.79 -4.54 -1.60
N PHE A 52 -2.83 -5.80 -2.03
CA PHE A 52 -3.81 -6.29 -3.01
C PHE A 52 -5.25 -6.12 -2.51
N GLU A 53 -5.54 -6.52 -1.27
CA GLU A 53 -6.87 -6.34 -0.65
C GLU A 53 -7.26 -4.85 -0.59
N ALA A 54 -6.37 -4.00 -0.12
CA ALA A 54 -6.63 -2.57 0.05
C ALA A 54 -6.95 -1.87 -1.27
N ILE A 55 -6.14 -2.11 -2.31
CA ILE A 55 -6.32 -1.49 -3.63
C ILE A 55 -7.57 -2.06 -4.31
N SER A 56 -7.79 -3.36 -4.27
CA SER A 56 -8.96 -3.99 -4.92
C SER A 56 -10.29 -3.49 -4.37
N ILE A 57 -10.36 -3.18 -3.06
CA ILE A 57 -11.57 -2.67 -2.41
C ILE A 57 -11.77 -1.17 -2.71
N ASN A 58 -10.70 -0.38 -2.68
CA ASN A 58 -10.80 1.09 -2.64
C ASN A 58 -10.56 1.78 -3.99
N GLU A 59 -9.89 1.14 -4.95
CA GLU A 59 -9.57 1.71 -6.25
C GLU A 59 -9.86 0.71 -7.39
N PRO A 60 -11.14 0.57 -7.80
CA PRO A 60 -11.55 -0.42 -8.81
C PRO A 60 -11.05 -0.10 -10.23
N ARG A 61 -10.47 1.09 -10.44
CA ARG A 61 -9.96 1.54 -11.74
C ARG A 61 -8.65 0.84 -12.13
N VAL A 62 -7.93 0.29 -11.16
CA VAL A 62 -6.63 -0.35 -11.37
C VAL A 62 -6.59 -1.74 -10.78
N LYS A 63 -5.67 -2.55 -11.31
CA LYS A 63 -5.31 -3.85 -10.76
C LYS A 63 -3.82 -3.88 -10.50
N VAL A 64 -3.44 -4.60 -9.44
CA VAL A 64 -2.06 -4.78 -9.03
C VAL A 64 -1.55 -6.05 -9.69
N ASP A 65 -0.38 -5.98 -10.32
CA ASP A 65 0.28 -7.14 -10.92
C ASP A 65 1.36 -7.69 -9.99
N ARG A 66 2.15 -6.79 -9.39
CA ARG A 66 3.26 -7.17 -8.51
C ARG A 66 3.48 -6.12 -7.43
N VAL A 67 3.93 -6.57 -6.27
CA VAL A 67 4.41 -5.70 -5.18
C VAL A 67 5.83 -6.10 -4.86
N ASN A 68 6.74 -5.12 -4.90
CA ASN A 68 8.13 -5.28 -4.48
C ASN A 68 8.35 -4.55 -3.15
N PHE A 69 9.27 -5.10 -2.37
CA PHE A 69 9.69 -4.53 -1.10
C PHE A 69 11.20 -4.33 -1.13
N ASP A 70 11.63 -3.11 -0.88
CA ASP A 70 13.02 -2.78 -0.62
C ASP A 70 13.16 -2.34 0.84
N THR A 71 14.28 -2.65 1.45
CA THR A 71 14.61 -2.26 2.83
C THR A 71 15.87 -1.44 2.80
N ASP A 72 15.80 -0.20 3.27
CA ASP A 72 16.98 0.61 3.51
C ASP A 72 17.49 0.31 4.93
N PRO A 73 18.60 -0.44 5.09
CA PRO A 73 19.11 -0.82 6.40
C PRO A 73 19.69 0.38 7.17
N VAL A 74 20.02 1.48 6.50
CA VAL A 74 20.56 2.69 7.14
C VAL A 74 19.43 3.51 7.76
N LYS A 75 18.28 3.59 7.09
CA LYS A 75 17.12 4.35 7.58
C LYS A 75 16.11 3.51 8.37
N GLY A 76 16.18 2.19 8.28
CA GLY A 76 15.19 1.29 8.88
C GLY A 76 13.81 1.38 8.21
N THR A 77 13.77 1.84 6.96
CA THR A 77 12.53 2.08 6.22
C THR A 77 12.29 0.95 5.22
N VAL A 78 11.02 0.55 5.08
CA VAL A 78 10.58 -0.36 4.02
C VAL A 78 9.93 0.47 2.91
N GLN A 79 10.49 0.39 1.71
CA GLN A 79 9.92 1.01 0.51
C GLN A 79 9.06 -0.02 -0.21
N ILE A 80 7.83 0.36 -0.55
CA ILE A 80 6.87 -0.51 -1.23
C ILE A 80 6.68 0.01 -2.65
N SER A 81 7.02 -0.79 -3.65
CA SER A 81 6.79 -0.46 -5.06
C SER A 81 5.66 -1.33 -5.60
N VAL A 82 4.55 -0.69 -5.98
CA VAL A 82 3.37 -1.36 -6.53
C VAL A 82 3.37 -1.22 -8.04
N HIS A 83 3.41 -2.34 -8.75
CA HIS A 83 3.33 -2.41 -10.21
C HIS A 83 1.87 -2.67 -10.60
N LEU A 84 1.32 -1.75 -11.39
CA LEU A 84 -0.06 -1.79 -11.84
C LEU A 84 -0.15 -2.34 -13.26
N THR A 85 -1.30 -2.93 -13.61
CA THR A 85 -1.54 -3.53 -14.94
C THR A 85 -1.51 -2.50 -16.08
N ASN A 86 -1.67 -1.21 -15.78
CA ASN A 86 -1.53 -0.12 -16.75
C ASN A 86 -0.05 0.21 -17.08
N GLY A 87 0.91 -0.53 -16.49
CA GLY A 87 2.35 -0.31 -16.67
C GLY A 87 2.92 0.77 -15.75
N GLU A 88 2.11 1.39 -14.91
CA GLU A 88 2.53 2.43 -13.98
C GLU A 88 3.10 1.80 -12.69
N THR A 89 4.21 2.35 -12.19
CA THR A 89 4.79 1.93 -10.91
C THR A 89 4.59 3.04 -9.90
N VAL A 90 3.95 2.71 -8.78
CA VAL A 90 3.73 3.64 -7.67
C VAL A 90 4.64 3.27 -6.53
N GLU A 91 5.56 4.17 -6.19
CA GLU A 91 6.41 4.04 -5.02
C GLU A 91 5.74 4.70 -3.81
N VAL A 92 5.62 3.92 -2.75
CA VAL A 92 5.07 4.40 -1.48
C VAL A 92 6.19 4.38 -0.45
N THR A 93 6.59 5.58 -0.05
CA THR A 93 7.58 5.83 1.00
C THR A 93 6.88 6.49 2.19
N ASN A 94 7.29 6.12 3.40
CA ASN A 94 6.99 6.91 4.60
C ASN A 94 7.97 8.07 4.64
N ASP A 95 7.44 9.29 4.52
CA ASP A 95 8.17 10.54 4.73
C ASP A 95 8.46 10.76 6.22
#